data_AF-A0A7X8FWP1-F1
#
_entry.id   AF-A0A7X8FWP1-F1
#
_cell.length_a   1.000
_cell.length_b   1.000
_cell.length_c   1.000
_cell.angle_alpha   90.00
_cell.angle_beta   90.00
_cell.angle_gamma   90.00
#
_symmetry.space_group_name_H-M   'P 1'
#
loop_
_entity.id
_entity.type
_entity.pdbx_description
1 polymer ?
#
loop_
_entity_poly.entity_id
_entity_poly.type
_entity_poly.pdbx_seq_one_letter_code
_entity_poly.pdbx_strand_id
1 'polypeptide(L)'
;MRKTKLAFRFHLDAFLLTVYLILSAVFLAFSAGGLVVNFRSFGFNLMSGTQRGLYSVTSFFSGTVTAIRELSELKERYEALEDRLKDYELLQRSNADIRLENERLKELLGFTESLTVQNIPARIIARDPNNLYSGITINRGVRHGVKKNMPVISFQGSNTGLV
;
A
#
# COMPACT_ATOMS: atom_id res chain seq x y z
N MET A 1 39.65 -60.53 -103.26
CA MET A 1 40.61 -60.41 -102.13
C MET A 1 40.03 -59.47 -101.07
N ARG A 2 40.09 -59.90 -99.80
CA ARG A 2 39.95 -59.19 -98.51
C ARG A 2 38.93 -58.06 -98.30
N LYS A 3 37.97 -58.36 -97.39
CA LYS A 3 37.16 -57.41 -96.60
C LYS A 3 38.02 -56.72 -95.54
N THR A 4 37.75 -55.45 -95.25
CA THR A 4 38.03 -54.85 -93.93
C THR A 4 36.88 -53.92 -93.54
N LYS A 5 36.04 -54.39 -92.61
CA LYS A 5 35.13 -53.54 -91.84
C LYS A 5 35.97 -52.87 -90.75
N LEU A 6 36.07 -51.54 -90.76
CA LEU A 6 36.66 -50.78 -89.67
C LEU A 6 35.66 -50.79 -88.49
N ALA A 7 35.98 -51.50 -87.42
CA ALA A 7 35.14 -51.60 -86.23
C ALA A 7 35.53 -50.52 -85.21
N PHE A 8 34.58 -49.63 -84.93
CA PHE A 8 34.65 -48.54 -83.95
C PHE A 8 34.47 -49.12 -82.53
N ARG A 9 35.56 -49.45 -81.84
CA ARG A 9 35.57 -49.96 -80.44
C ARG A 9 36.81 -49.47 -79.68
N PHE A 10 36.89 -48.19 -79.30
CA PHE A 10 38.01 -47.69 -78.47
C PHE A 10 37.68 -46.48 -77.54
N HIS A 11 36.43 -46.02 -77.44
CA HIS A 11 36.08 -44.87 -76.57
C HIS A 11 35.56 -45.25 -75.17
N LEU A 12 35.19 -46.52 -74.95
CA LEU A 12 34.64 -46.98 -73.67
C LEU A 12 35.72 -47.16 -72.60
N ASP A 13 36.89 -47.70 -72.98
CA ASP A 13 37.97 -47.98 -72.02
C ASP A 13 38.62 -46.68 -71.51
N ALA A 14 38.78 -45.69 -72.39
CA ALA A 14 39.27 -44.36 -72.01
C ALA A 14 38.28 -43.61 -71.11
N PHE A 15 36.96 -43.75 -71.37
CA PHE A 15 35.92 -43.18 -70.52
C PHE A 15 35.86 -43.87 -69.15
N LEU A 16 36.03 -45.19 -69.10
CA LEU A 16 36.11 -45.95 -67.84
C LEU A 16 37.31 -45.51 -66.99
N LEU A 17 38.47 -45.27 -67.62
CA LEU A 17 39.66 -44.80 -66.92
C LEU A 17 39.48 -43.39 -66.33
N THR A 18 38.87 -42.46 -67.07
CA THR A 18 38.63 -41.10 -66.56
C THR A 18 37.62 -41.11 -65.42
N VAL A 19 36.55 -41.91 -65.52
CA VAL A 19 35.58 -42.09 -64.43
C VAL A 19 36.25 -42.68 -63.20
N TYR A 20 37.11 -43.69 -63.35
CA TYR A 20 37.83 -44.30 -62.24
C TYR A 20 38.80 -43.31 -61.56
N LEU A 21 39.48 -42.47 -62.35
CA LEU A 21 40.40 -41.45 -61.85
C LEU A 21 39.67 -40.36 -61.06
N ILE A 22 38.51 -39.92 -61.55
CA ILE A 22 37.63 -38.97 -60.83
C ILE A 22 37.12 -39.61 -59.54
N LEU A 23 36.65 -40.86 -59.59
CA LEU A 23 36.16 -41.58 -58.42
C LEU A 23 37.23 -41.70 -57.34
N SER A 24 38.47 -42.04 -57.73
CA SER A 24 39.61 -42.12 -56.82
C SER A 24 39.97 -40.76 -56.22
N ALA A 25 39.92 -39.68 -56.99
CA ALA A 25 40.21 -38.33 -56.50
C ALA A 25 39.16 -37.89 -55.46
N VAL A 26 37.88 -38.20 -55.71
CA VAL A 26 36.80 -37.95 -54.75
C VAL A 26 36.99 -38.76 -53.47
N PHE A 27 37.33 -40.05 -53.59
CA PHE A 27 37.59 -40.90 -52.42
C PHE A 27 38.79 -40.41 -51.60
N LEU A 28 39.84 -39.93 -52.25
CA LEU A 28 41.02 -39.39 -51.59
C LEU A 28 40.71 -38.06 -50.89
N ALA A 29 39.88 -37.20 -51.50
CA ALA A 29 39.38 -35.97 -50.87
C ALA A 29 38.49 -36.26 -49.65
N PHE A 30 37.71 -37.35 -49.68
CA PHE A 30 36.93 -37.83 -48.54
C PHE A 30 37.82 -38.44 -47.44
N SER A 31 38.83 -39.23 -47.82
CA SER A 31 39.73 -39.94 -46.89
C SER A 31 40.76 -39.01 -46.22
N ALA A 32 41.27 -38.01 -46.94
CA ALA A 32 42.19 -37.00 -46.42
C ALA A 32 41.54 -36.02 -45.40
N GLY A 33 40.26 -36.21 -45.07
CA GLY A 33 39.61 -35.54 -43.94
C GLY A 33 39.24 -34.07 -44.14
N GLY A 34 39.46 -33.50 -45.33
CA GLY A 34 39.27 -32.06 -45.60
C GLY A 34 37.83 -31.53 -45.41
N LEU A 35 36.82 -32.42 -45.48
CA LEU A 35 35.41 -32.06 -45.26
C LEU A 35 34.91 -32.31 -43.82
N VAL A 36 35.44 -33.33 -43.14
CA VAL A 36 34.99 -33.72 -41.79
C VAL A 36 35.55 -32.79 -40.71
N VAL A 37 36.76 -32.26 -40.90
CA VAL A 37 37.41 -31.36 -39.91
C VAL A 37 36.75 -29.97 -39.89
N ASN A 38 36.22 -29.51 -41.03
CA ASN A 38 35.53 -28.21 -41.15
C ASN A 38 34.10 -28.21 -40.59
N PHE A 39 33.36 -29.31 -40.71
CA PHE A 39 32.01 -29.40 -40.12
C PHE A 39 32.05 -29.43 -38.59
N ARG A 40 33.10 -30.04 -38.02
CA ARG A 40 33.29 -30.12 -36.57
C ARG A 40 33.56 -28.74 -35.95
N SER A 41 34.45 -27.95 -36.56
CA SER A 41 34.78 -26.59 -36.07
C SER A 41 33.63 -25.59 -36.27
N PHE A 42 32.84 -25.72 -37.33
CA PHE A 42 31.62 -24.92 -37.55
C PHE A 42 30.52 -25.23 -36.52
N GLY A 43 30.31 -26.51 -36.21
CA GLY A 43 29.33 -26.94 -35.18
C GLY A 43 29.66 -26.43 -33.78
N PHE A 44 30.92 -26.49 -33.36
CA PHE A 44 31.35 -25.98 -32.05
C PHE A 44 31.24 -24.44 -31.95
N ASN A 45 31.55 -23.71 -33.01
CA ASN A 45 31.44 -22.24 -33.03
C ASN A 45 29.98 -21.77 -33.00
N LEU A 46 29.07 -22.45 -33.71
CA LEU A 46 27.64 -22.14 -33.69
C LEU A 46 27.01 -22.41 -32.30
N MET A 47 27.36 -23.54 -31.66
CA MET A 47 26.88 -23.87 -30.31
C MET A 47 27.31 -22.85 -29.24
N SER A 48 28.53 -22.32 -29.35
CA SER A 48 29.03 -21.30 -28.42
C SER A 48 28.39 -19.91 -28.59
N GLY A 49 27.90 -19.60 -29.80
CA GLY A 49 27.17 -18.37 -30.12
C GLY A 49 25.70 -18.44 -29.67
N THR A 50 25.07 -19.61 -29.82
CA THR A 50 23.68 -19.83 -29.40
C THR A 50 23.50 -19.76 -27.88
N GLN A 51 24.49 -20.23 -27.10
CA GLN A 51 24.44 -20.12 -25.64
C GLN A 51 24.39 -18.64 -25.20
N ARG A 52 25.28 -17.79 -25.74
CA ARG A 52 25.31 -16.35 -25.40
C ARG A 52 24.06 -15.59 -25.85
N GLY A 53 23.52 -15.92 -27.03
CA GLY A 53 22.27 -15.33 -27.53
C GLY A 53 21.05 -15.67 -26.67
N LEU A 54 20.91 -16.94 -26.26
CA LEU A 54 19.81 -17.39 -25.38
C LEU A 54 19.88 -16.77 -23.98
N TYR A 55 21.07 -16.67 -23.38
CA TYR A 55 21.23 -15.99 -22.08
C TYR A 55 20.90 -14.51 -22.16
N SER A 56 21.32 -13.84 -23.24
CA SER A 56 21.04 -12.41 -23.43
C SER A 56 19.53 -12.16 -23.56
N VAL A 57 18.84 -12.90 -24.42
CA VAL A 57 17.39 -12.74 -24.63
C VAL A 57 16.60 -13.06 -23.35
N THR A 58 16.91 -14.16 -22.67
CA THR A 58 16.20 -14.52 -21.42
C THR A 58 16.45 -13.53 -20.28
N SER A 59 17.66 -12.97 -20.18
CA SER A 59 18.00 -11.95 -19.17
C SER A 59 17.30 -10.61 -19.39
N PHE A 60 17.09 -10.18 -20.65
CA PHE A 60 16.32 -8.97 -20.95
C PHE A 60 14.82 -9.14 -20.64
N PHE A 61 14.22 -10.27 -21.03
CA PHE A 61 12.82 -10.53 -20.72
C PHE A 61 12.56 -10.70 -19.22
N SER A 62 13.45 -11.37 -18.48
CA SER A 62 13.32 -11.49 -17.02
C SER A 62 13.51 -10.14 -16.32
N GLY A 63 14.47 -9.32 -16.75
CA GLY A 63 14.69 -7.98 -16.21
C GLY A 63 13.48 -7.06 -16.37
N THR A 64 12.84 -7.05 -17.53
CA THR A 64 11.63 -6.23 -17.77
C THR A 64 10.45 -6.71 -16.91
N VAL A 65 10.21 -8.02 -16.80
CA VAL A 65 9.12 -8.54 -15.97
C VAL A 65 9.35 -8.24 -14.49
N THR A 66 10.59 -8.39 -14.01
CA THR A 66 10.95 -8.05 -12.61
C THR A 66 10.74 -6.57 -12.34
N ALA A 67 11.20 -5.67 -13.21
CA ALA A 67 11.02 -4.23 -13.04
C ALA A 67 9.53 -3.82 -13.00
N ILE A 68 8.67 -4.46 -13.82
CA ILE A 68 7.22 -4.22 -13.80
C ILE A 68 6.61 -4.70 -12.48
N ARG A 69 7.02 -5.88 -11.98
CA ARG A 69 6.55 -6.39 -10.69
C ARG A 69 6.99 -5.50 -9.54
N GLU A 70 8.25 -5.08 -9.51
CA GLU A 70 8.78 -4.15 -8.50
C GLU A 70 8.03 -2.81 -8.52
N LEU A 71 7.70 -2.28 -9.71
CA LEU A 71 6.91 -1.06 -9.83
C LEU A 71 5.47 -1.25 -9.31
N SER A 72 4.87 -2.40 -9.59
CA SER A 72 3.54 -2.75 -9.06
C SER A 72 3.54 -2.86 -7.54
N GLU A 73 4.53 -3.56 -6.97
CA GLU A 73 4.70 -3.68 -5.52
C GLU A 73 4.98 -2.33 -4.87
N LEU A 74 5.79 -1.48 -5.50
CA LEU A 74 6.07 -0.14 -4.99
C LEU A 74 4.80 0.72 -4.98
N LYS A 75 3.98 0.63 -6.02
CA LYS A 75 2.70 1.33 -6.09
C LYS A 75 1.74 0.85 -5.00
N GLU A 76 1.62 -0.46 -4.80
CA GLU A 76 0.78 -1.04 -3.76
C GLU A 76 1.24 -0.62 -2.36
N ARG A 77 2.56 -0.60 -2.11
CA ARG A 77 3.13 -0.09 -0.84
C ARG A 77 2.89 1.40 -0.65
N TYR A 78 2.94 2.18 -1.72
CA TYR A 78 2.65 3.61 -1.67
C TYR A 78 1.18 3.87 -1.31
N GLU A 79 0.25 3.20 -1.98
CA GLU A 79 -1.18 3.31 -1.68
C GLU A 79 -1.48 2.87 -0.24
N ALA A 80 -0.92 1.75 0.22
CA ALA A 80 -1.08 1.29 1.60
C ALA A 80 -0.48 2.26 2.63
N LEU A 81 0.61 2.95 2.30
CA LEU A 81 1.23 3.95 3.18
C LEU A 81 0.39 5.24 3.22
N GLU A 82 -0.16 5.65 2.08
CA GLU A 82 -1.05 6.80 1.98
C GLU A 82 -2.33 6.58 2.80
N ASP A 83 -2.92 5.39 2.74
CA ASP A 83 -4.10 5.04 3.52
C ASP A 83 -3.81 5.03 5.03
N ARG A 84 -2.66 4.48 5.45
CA ARG A 84 -2.22 4.55 6.85
C ARG A 84 -2.04 5.99 7.31
N LEU A 85 -1.50 6.86 6.45
CA LEU A 85 -1.32 8.27 6.78
C LEU A 85 -2.67 8.96 7.01
N LYS A 86 -3.66 8.72 6.13
CA LYS A 86 -5.03 9.22 6.30
C LYS A 86 -5.64 8.75 7.62
N ASP A 87 -5.50 7.47 7.96
CA ASP A 87 -5.97 6.93 9.24
C ASP A 87 -5.29 7.60 10.44
N TYR A 88 -3.97 7.82 10.37
CA TYR A 88 -3.24 8.53 11.42
C TYR A 88 -3.70 9.98 11.59
N GLU A 89 -3.95 10.69 10.49
CA GLU A 89 -4.48 12.06 10.52
C GLU A 89 -5.88 12.10 11.16
N LEU A 90 -6.75 11.15 10.82
CA LEU A 90 -8.08 11.03 11.43
C LEU A 90 -7.99 10.74 12.94
N LEU A 91 -7.12 9.82 13.33
CA LEU A 91 -6.88 9.50 14.74
C LEU A 91 -6.32 10.70 15.51
N GLN A 92 -5.43 11.48 14.91
CA GLN A 92 -4.90 12.69 15.54
C GLN A 92 -6.00 13.74 15.76
N ARG A 93 -6.86 13.98 14.76
CA ARG A 93 -8.00 14.91 14.90
C ARG A 93 -8.97 14.45 15.99
N SER A 94 -9.36 13.18 15.96
CA SER A 94 -10.24 12.61 16.99
C SER A 94 -9.65 12.73 18.40
N ASN A 95 -8.33 12.50 18.56
CA ASN A 95 -7.67 12.71 19.85
C ASN A 95 -7.67 14.18 20.29
N ALA A 96 -7.48 15.12 19.37
CA ALA A 96 -7.56 16.54 19.68
C ALA A 96 -8.97 16.93 20.15
N ASP A 97 -10.01 16.46 19.46
CA ASP A 97 -11.40 16.71 19.82
C ASP A 97 -11.75 16.12 21.19
N ILE A 98 -11.34 14.87 21.47
CA ILE A 98 -11.54 14.21 22.76
C ILE A 98 -10.84 14.99 23.89
N ARG A 99 -9.62 15.51 23.66
CA ARG A 99 -8.90 16.31 24.65
C ARG A 99 -9.62 17.62 24.95
N LEU A 100 -10.07 18.32 23.92
CA LEU A 100 -10.83 19.56 24.06
C LEU A 100 -12.12 19.32 24.85
N GLU A 101 -12.86 18.26 24.53
CA GLU A 101 -14.08 17.91 25.26
C GLU A 101 -13.78 17.54 26.72
N ASN A 102 -12.69 16.81 26.97
CA ASN A 102 -12.28 16.47 28.33
C ASN A 102 -11.94 17.71 29.16
N GLU A 103 -11.23 18.68 28.58
CA GLU A 103 -10.92 19.97 29.22
C GLU A 103 -12.21 20.74 29.55
N ARG A 104 -13.12 20.85 28.58
CA ARG A 104 -14.42 21.48 28.79
C ARG A 104 -15.23 20.79 29.90
N LEU A 105 -15.27 19.46 29.91
CA LEU A 105 -15.98 18.71 30.95
C LEU A 105 -15.36 18.92 32.33
N LYS A 106 -14.02 19.02 32.42
CA LYS A 106 -13.33 19.36 33.66
C LYS A 106 -13.65 20.77 34.14
N GLU A 107 -13.72 21.74 33.24
CA GLU A 107 -14.12 23.11 33.58
C GLU A 107 -15.56 23.15 34.11
N LEU A 108 -16.49 22.47 33.43
CA LEU A 108 -17.88 22.37 33.86
C LEU A 108 -18.03 21.65 35.22
N LEU A 109 -17.24 20.59 35.45
CA LEU A 109 -17.23 19.90 36.73
C LEU A 109 -16.68 20.79 37.84
N GLY A 110 -15.54 21.47 37.60
CA GLY A 110 -14.96 22.41 38.56
C GLY A 110 -15.91 23.58 38.87
N PHE A 111 -16.63 24.07 37.86
CA PHE A 111 -17.70 25.06 38.07
C PHE A 111 -18.82 24.49 38.94
N THR A 112 -19.26 23.25 38.70
CA THR A 112 -20.31 22.60 39.50
C THR A 112 -19.86 22.37 40.95
N GLU A 113 -18.63 21.92 41.17
CA GLU A 113 -18.06 21.74 42.51
C GLU A 113 -17.96 23.08 43.26
N SER A 114 -17.55 24.15 42.56
CA SER A 114 -17.52 25.51 43.12
C SER A 114 -18.90 26.07 43.49
N LEU A 115 -19.97 25.53 42.89
CA LEU A 115 -21.36 25.86 43.16
C LEU A 115 -21.96 25.04 44.31
N THR A 116 -21.17 24.37 45.14
CA THR A 116 -21.66 23.78 46.40
C THR A 116 -22.08 24.88 47.39
N VAL A 117 -23.24 25.47 47.14
CA VAL A 117 -23.84 26.49 48.00
C VAL A 117 -24.48 25.78 49.20
N GLN A 118 -24.03 26.13 50.41
CA GLN A 118 -24.70 25.69 51.63
C GLN A 118 -26.06 26.38 51.76
N ASN A 119 -27.12 25.59 51.59
CA ASN A 119 -28.49 26.08 51.74
C ASN A 119 -28.94 25.95 53.21
N ILE A 120 -29.51 27.03 53.76
CA ILE A 120 -30.12 27.02 55.10
C ILE A 120 -31.64 26.86 54.93
N PRO A 121 -32.23 25.68 55.20
CA PRO A 121 -33.67 25.49 55.06
C PRO A 121 -34.42 26.30 56.12
N ALA A 122 -35.40 27.09 55.67
CA ALA A 122 -36.23 27.95 56.50
C ALA A 122 -37.71 27.86 56.09
N ARG A 123 -38.61 28.02 57.07
CA ARG A 123 -40.06 28.07 56.86
C ARG A 123 -40.55 29.50 57.09
N ILE A 124 -41.50 29.94 56.26
CA ILE A 124 -42.22 31.20 56.46
C ILE A 124 -43.10 31.08 57.71
N ILE A 125 -42.95 32.02 58.64
CA ILE A 125 -43.73 32.07 59.90
C ILE A 125 -44.65 33.30 59.97
N ALA A 126 -44.39 34.33 59.17
CA ALA A 126 -45.28 35.48 59.03
C ALA A 126 -45.12 36.13 57.65
N ARG A 127 -46.18 36.82 57.21
CA ARG A 127 -46.22 37.62 55.99
C ARG A 127 -46.83 38.97 56.35
N ASP A 128 -46.24 40.06 55.87
CA ASP A 128 -46.79 41.39 56.07
C ASP A 128 -48.06 41.55 55.20
N PRO A 129 -49.23 41.87 55.78
CA PRO A 129 -50.45 42.13 55.02
C PRO A 129 -50.44 43.48 54.28
N ASN A 130 -49.49 44.39 54.56
CA ASN A 130 -49.44 45.69 53.92
C ASN A 130 -48.94 45.60 52.47
N ASN A 131 -49.75 46.09 51.53
CA ASN A 131 -49.50 45.98 50.09
C ASN A 131 -48.40 46.92 49.55
N LEU A 132 -47.80 47.75 50.43
CA LEU A 132 -46.75 48.71 50.07
C LEU A 132 -45.34 48.11 50.15
N TYR A 133 -45.13 47.05 50.95
CA TYR A 133 -43.87 46.31 51.07
C TYR A 133 -44.14 44.83 51.31
N SER A 134 -43.83 43.96 50.33
CA SER A 134 -44.01 42.51 50.47
C SER A 134 -42.89 41.91 51.32
N GLY A 135 -43.03 41.98 52.65
CA GLY A 135 -42.10 41.36 53.60
C GLY A 135 -42.52 39.96 54.04
N ILE A 136 -41.57 39.02 54.10
CA ILE A 136 -41.76 37.70 54.70
C ILE A 136 -40.82 37.50 55.89
N THR A 137 -41.31 36.83 56.94
CA THR A 137 -40.50 36.44 58.09
C THR A 137 -40.31 34.94 58.11
N ILE A 138 -39.08 34.49 58.34
CA ILE A 138 -38.69 33.07 58.35
C ILE A 138 -38.26 32.62 59.76
N ASN A 139 -38.31 31.31 60.01
CA ASN A 139 -37.90 30.72 61.30
C ASN A 139 -36.37 30.55 61.48
N ARG A 140 -35.56 31.32 60.74
CA ARG A 140 -34.09 31.30 60.79
C ARG A 140 -33.56 32.72 60.87
N GLY A 141 -32.37 32.87 61.46
CA GLY A 141 -31.76 34.16 61.71
C GLY A 141 -30.27 34.02 61.97
N VAL A 142 -29.64 35.04 62.55
CA VAL A 142 -28.17 35.11 62.72
C VAL A 142 -27.60 33.91 63.48
N ARG A 143 -28.30 33.41 64.52
CA ARG A 143 -27.89 32.21 65.27
C ARG A 143 -27.86 30.92 64.44
N HIS A 144 -28.57 30.91 63.31
CA HIS A 144 -28.62 29.80 62.37
C HIS A 144 -27.71 30.04 61.14
N GLY A 145 -26.86 31.08 61.17
CA GLY A 145 -25.92 31.40 60.09
C GLY A 145 -26.44 32.39 59.04
N VAL A 146 -27.67 32.91 59.18
CA VAL A 146 -28.25 33.86 58.23
C VAL A 146 -27.56 35.23 58.34
N LYS A 147 -27.11 35.78 57.22
CA LYS A 147 -26.47 37.10 57.11
C LYS A 147 -27.29 38.04 56.23
N LYS A 148 -27.13 39.35 56.43
CA LYS A 148 -27.76 40.37 55.58
C LYS A 148 -27.29 40.19 54.13
N ASN A 149 -28.20 40.37 53.17
CA ASN A 149 -27.97 40.20 51.72
C ASN A 149 -27.74 38.75 51.25
N MET A 150 -28.03 37.72 52.06
CA MET A 150 -28.10 36.35 51.53
C MET A 150 -29.30 36.21 50.60
N PRO A 151 -29.14 35.62 49.40
CA PRO A 151 -30.26 35.38 48.48
C PRO A 151 -31.22 34.34 49.06
N VAL A 152 -32.52 34.57 48.88
CA VAL A 152 -33.58 33.65 49.31
C VAL A 152 -34.28 33.10 48.08
N ILE A 153 -34.40 31.78 48.02
CA ILE A 153 -35.08 31.07 46.93
C ILE A 153 -36.31 30.39 47.52
N SER A 154 -37.48 30.66 46.95
CA SER A 154 -38.72 29.97 47.30
C SER A 154 -39.01 28.86 46.30
N PHE A 155 -39.47 27.72 46.82
CA PHE A 155 -39.92 26.58 46.03
C PHE A 155 -41.41 26.34 46.32
N GLN A 156 -42.26 26.46 45.31
CA GLN A 156 -43.69 26.15 45.41
C GLN A 156 -44.08 25.19 44.29
N GLY A 157 -44.16 23.89 44.62
CA GLY A 157 -44.41 22.84 43.63
C GLY A 157 -43.28 22.79 42.58
N SER A 158 -43.63 23.00 41.32
CA SER A 158 -42.69 23.06 40.18
C SER A 158 -42.12 24.46 39.91
N ASN A 159 -42.54 25.49 40.66
CA ASN A 159 -42.14 26.87 40.42
C ASN A 159 -41.05 27.31 41.41
N THR A 160 -39.92 27.79 40.89
CA THR A 160 -38.78 28.30 41.67
C THR A 160 -38.63 29.80 41.39
N GLY A 161 -38.56 30.63 42.43
CA GLY A 161 -38.43 32.09 42.29
C GLY A 161 -37.53 32.71 43.36
N LEU A 162 -36.81 33.77 42.97
CA LEU A 162 -36.10 34.66 43.89
C LEU A 162 -37.13 35.56 44.60
N VAL A 163 -37.04 35.63 45.93
CA VAL A 163 -37.95 36.40 46.80
C VAL A 163 -37.24 37.52 47.51
#